data_AF-A0A660WC41-F1
#
_entry.id   AF-A0A660WC41-F1
#
_cell.length_a   1.000
_cell.length_b   1.000
_cell.length_c   1.000
_cell.angle_alpha   90.00
_cell.angle_beta   90.00
_cell.angle_gamma   90.00
#
_symmetry.space_group_name_H-M   'P 1'
#
loop_
_entity.id
_entity.type
_entity.pdbx_description
1 polymer ?
#
loop_
_entity_poly.entity_id
_entity_poly.type
_entity_poly.pdbx_seq_one_letter_code
_entity_poly.pdbx_strand_id
1 'polypeptide(L)' 'MRKVVEQVKLTNLFEPKKSVEVDAVIDTGATMVVLPKDIVDALGLRKVREVKVRYANNKVETRPIY' A
#
# COMPACT_ATOMS: atom_id res chain seq x y z
N MET A 1 -14.56 15.78 -5.40
CA MET A 1 -13.91 14.79 -6.28
C MET A 1 -14.72 13.51 -6.24
N ARG A 2 -15.08 12.93 -7.40
CA ARG A 2 -15.78 11.64 -7.45
C ARG A 2 -14.74 10.56 -7.16
N LYS A 3 -14.91 9.84 -6.05
CA LYS A 3 -14.02 8.75 -5.65
C LYS A 3 -14.26 7.58 -6.60
N VAL A 4 -13.25 7.18 -7.36
CA VAL A 4 -13.28 5.95 -8.17
C VAL A 4 -12.79 4.81 -7.28
N VAL A 5 -13.57 3.72 -7.23
CA VAL A 5 -13.25 2.51 -6.48
C VAL A 5 -13.32 1.36 -7.45
N GLU A 6 -12.26 0.57 -7.53
CA GLU A 6 -12.13 -0.57 -8.44
C GLU A 6 -11.69 -1.80 -7.68
N GLN A 7 -12.23 -2.96 -8.06
CA GLN A 7 -11.75 -4.23 -7.55
C GLN A 7 -10.42 -4.58 -8.21
N VAL A 8 -9.40 -4.83 -7.40
CA VAL A 8 -8.05 -5.16 -7.88
C VAL A 8 -7.54 -6.43 -7.22
N LYS A 9 -6.72 -7.19 -7.95
CA LYS A 9 -5.98 -8.33 -7.41
C LYS A 9 -4.53 -7.96 -7.18
N LEU A 10 -4.11 -7.97 -5.93
CA LEU A 10 -2.71 -7.79 -5.53
C LEU A 10 -2.06 -9.16 -5.41
N THR A 11 -0.87 -9.32 -5.98
CA THR A 11 -0.13 -10.60 -5.97
C THR A 11 1.31 -10.33 -5.56
N ASN A 12 1.84 -11.15 -4.65
CA ASN A 12 3.25 -11.10 -4.30
C ASN A 12 4.09 -11.64 -5.47
N LEU A 13 5.02 -10.81 -5.95
CA LEU A 13 5.89 -11.14 -7.09
C LEU A 13 6.76 -12.38 -6.86
N PHE A 14 7.24 -12.58 -5.63
CA PHE A 14 8.14 -13.69 -5.28
C PHE A 14 7.40 -14.92 -4.78
N GLU A 15 6.13 -14.77 -4.39
CA GLU A 15 5.28 -15.86 -3.92
C GLU A 15 3.88 -15.76 -4.57
N PRO A 16 3.71 -16.12 -5.87
CA PRO A 16 2.47 -15.87 -6.62
C PRO A 16 1.20 -16.55 -6.06
N LYS A 17 1.36 -17.54 -5.17
CA LYS A 17 0.25 -18.16 -4.43
C LYS A 17 -0.37 -17.21 -3.40
N LYS A 18 0.37 -16.18 -2.96
CA LYS A 18 -0.11 -15.15 -2.05
C LYS A 18 -0.71 -14.00 -2.87
N SER A 19 -2.02 -13.99 -2.95
CA SER A 19 -2.79 -12.95 -3.64
C SER A 19 -4.04 -12.59 -2.84
N VAL A 20 -4.49 -11.35 -2.95
CA VAL A 20 -5.70 -10.86 -2.31
C VAL A 20 -6.47 -9.95 -3.27
N GLU A 21 -7.79 -10.09 -3.28
CA GLU A 21 -8.69 -9.20 -4.02
C GLU A 21 -9.26 -8.16 -3.05
N VAL A 22 -9.18 -6.88 -3.42
CA VAL A 22 -9.61 -5.76 -2.58
C VAL A 22 -10.25 -4.68 -3.43
N ASP A 23 -11.16 -3.93 -2.82
CA ASP A 23 -11.65 -2.67 -3.39
C ASP A 23 -10.62 -1.56 -3.12
N ALA A 24 -9.99 -1.06 -4.18
CA ALA A 24 -8.98 -0.02 -4.09
C ALA A 24 -9.53 1.33 -4.54
N VAL A 25 -9.12 2.38 -3.83
CA VAL A 25 -9.41 3.76 -4.22
C VAL A 25 -8.38 4.20 -5.26
N ILE A 26 -8.85 4.65 -6.42
CA ILE A 26 -7.96 5.20 -7.45
C ILE A 26 -7.69 6.68 -7.12
N ASP A 27 -6.53 6.95 -6.53
CA ASP A 27 -6.04 8.28 -6.19
C ASP A 27 -4.83 8.64 -7.05
N THR A 28 -5.05 9.44 -8.09
CA THR A 28 -3.98 9.91 -9.00
C THR A 28 -3.04 10.92 -8.35
N GLY A 29 -3.38 11.45 -7.17
CA GLY A 29 -2.49 12.33 -6.40
C GLY A 29 -1.49 11.58 -5.53
N ALA A 30 -1.68 10.27 -5.33
CA ALA A 30 -0.76 9.45 -4.55
C ALA A 30 0.51 9.14 -5.36
N THR A 31 1.68 9.42 -4.78
CA THR A 31 2.98 9.11 -5.40
C THR A 31 3.50 7.71 -5.06
N MET A 32 2.81 7.01 -4.15
CA MET A 32 3.11 5.64 -3.73
C MET A 32 1.83 4.87 -3.41
N VAL A 33 1.85 3.56 -3.66
CA VAL A 33 0.77 2.65 -3.24
C VAL A 33 0.80 2.53 -1.71
N VAL A 34 -0.36 2.70 -1.09
CA VAL A 34 -0.53 2.51 0.35
C VAL A 34 -1.38 1.28 0.57
N LEU A 35 -0.81 0.29 1.26
CA LEU A 35 -1.51 -0.93 1.63
C LEU A 35 -1.82 -0.90 3.14
N PRO A 36 -3.04 -1.23 3.56
CA PRO A 36 -3.37 -1.56 4.94
C PRO A 36 -2.46 -2.69 5.48
N LYS A 37 -2.20 -2.68 6.79
CA LYS A 37 -1.22 -3.59 7.40
C LYS A 37 -1.61 -5.07 7.28
N ASP A 38 -2.89 -5.36 7.41
CA ASP A 38 -3.48 -6.68 7.19
C ASP A 38 -3.25 -7.20 5.76
N ILE A 39 -3.32 -6.33 4.74
CA ILE A 39 -3.03 -6.69 3.35
C ILE A 39 -1.55 -7.00 3.14
N VAL A 40 -0.66 -6.20 3.74
CA VAL A 40 0.79 -6.46 3.74
C VAL A 40 1.09 -7.82 4.36
N ASP A 41 0.44 -8.14 5.48
CA ASP A 41 0.64 -9.40 6.21
C ASP A 41 0.09 -10.60 5.43
N ALA A 42 -1.10 -10.47 4.82
CA ALA A 42 -1.69 -11.50 3.97
C ALA A 42 -0.84 -11.81 2.72
N LEU A 43 -0.26 -10.77 2.10
CA LEU A 43 0.67 -10.92 0.98
C LEU A 43 2.06 -11.42 1.41
N GLY A 44 2.37 -11.40 2.71
CA GLY A 44 3.67 -11.79 3.25
C GLY A 44 4.82 -10.94 2.70
N LEU A 45 4.59 -9.64 2.50
CA LEU A 45 5.61 -8.74 1.96
C LEU A 45 6.75 -8.52 2.97
N ARG A 46 7.97 -8.41 2.46
CA ARG A 46 9.17 -8.24 3.29
C ARG A 46 9.54 -6.77 3.33
N LYS A 47 9.76 -6.24 4.53
CA LYS A 47 10.25 -4.86 4.68
C LYS A 47 11.57 -4.68 3.93
N VAL A 48 11.57 -3.74 2.99
CA VAL A 48 12.76 -3.38 2.19
C VAL A 48 13.56 -2.30 2.92
N ARG A 49 12.89 -1.28 3.46
CA ARG A 49 13.55 -0.15 4.15
C ARG A 49 12.59 0.61 5.05
N GLU A 50 13.12 1.62 5.74
CA GLU A 50 12.34 2.68 6.37
C GLU A 50 12.57 4.00 5.67
N VAL A 51 11.54 4.83 5.59
CA VAL A 51 11.62 6.19 5.06
C VAL A 51 10.96 7.18 6.00
N LYS A 52 11.51 8.40 6.07
CA LYS A 52 10.83 9.52 6.73
C LYS A 52 9.82 10.12 5.76
N VAL A 53 8.55 10.14 6.15
CA VAL A 53 7.48 10.82 5.42
C VAL A 53 7.04 12.05 6.18
N ARG A 54 6.79 13.15 5.46
CA ARG A 54 6.19 14.36 6.00
C ARG A 54 4.73 14.41 5.61
N TYR A 55 3.85 14.45 6.61
CA TYR A 55 2.41 14.56 6.41
C TYR A 55 1.97 16.02 6.23
N ALA A 56 0.75 16.22 5.73
CA ALA A 56 0.16 17.54 5.53
C ALA A 56 0.08 18.38 6.83
N ASN A 57 0.03 17.75 7.99
CA ASN A 57 0.06 18.40 9.30
C ASN A 57 1.49 18.73 9.79
N ASN A 58 2.49 18.70 8.89
CA ASN A 58 3.92 18.90 9.16
C ASN A 58 4.59 17.86 10.06
N LYS A 59 3.88 16.82 10.53
CA LYS A 59 4.51 15.72 11.26
C LYS A 59 5.41 14.92 10.34
N VAL A 60 6.58 14.59 10.85
CA VAL A 60 7.52 13.68 10.19
C VAL A 60 7.48 12.35 10.94
N GLU A 61 7.14 11.28 10.24
CA GLU A 61 7.12 9.93 10.81
C GLU A 61 7.97 8.98 9.99
N THR A 62 8.57 7.99 10.65
CA THR A 62 9.24 6.90 9.97
C THR A 62 8.22 5.84 9.60
N ARG A 63 8.12 5.51 8.32
CA ARG A 63 7.24 4.46 7.80
C ARG A 63 8.04 3.35 7.13
N PRO A 64 7.65 2.08 7.33
CA PRO A 64 8.23 0.97 6.58
C PRO A 64 7.79 1.01 5.12
N ILE A 65 8.70 0.64 4.23
CA ILE A 65 8.38 0.25 2.85
C ILE A 65 8.57 -1.27 2.76
N TYR A 66 7.58 -1.94 2.21
CA TYR A 66 7.53 -3.38 1.98
C TYR A 66 7.74 -3.71 0.51
#